data_AF-A0A810PXS5-F1
#
_entry.id   AF-A0A810PXS5-F1
#
_cell.length_a   1.000
_cell.length_b   1.000
_cell.length_c   1.000
_cell.angle_alpha   90.00
_cell.angle_beta   90.00
_cell.angle_gamma   90.00
#
_symmetry.space_group_name_H-M   'P 1'
#
loop_
_entity.id
_entity.type
_entity.pdbx_description
1 polymer ?
#
loop_
_entity_poly.entity_id
_entity_poly.type
_entity_poly.pdbx_seq_one_letter_code
_entity_poly.pdbx_strand_id
1 'polypeptide(L)'
;MKKKLLSLLLALCLVMALVPMTAFAAGTTDSWDGTADTSWYDENETEFHLQTAEQLAGMAKLINDDTAYFKDKTVYLDNDLDLGGHEWISIGDGANTDVGSFQGVFDGQSHVVYNLYSHEGLKSENKDNNNNLYRNGLFGSIYNATVKNLGIENADIVIPMKDGSTYGKGILVDWMTHSTINNCYTTGSITGGSYVEKYIGGIAGFLNGNNSISQCYSTAAITGNYDGEYYAEQEGGLEPMDCWDSLGGIVGASYTGQVTISDCWFGGEIVVNSIQAPVGGIIGYGKGVSMVNCLVATKEIGNDGWENTYWLGYVVDVSAENCFWPADDRYGSNVSNEESGNSAGTATNDFNSDDVLLGLQANAGSDVEWVSGIGHPTFGWDDRNVSADYSTVDEAIKKAEALNADLYSNYSDVTAAIEAVDRNKSKAEQSEVDAMAKAIEDAIAALQYKDADYTKVDAAIAKANALKKDDYKDFSGVETAVKAVVRGKNITEQSEVDKMAKAIEDAIAALEKKPASTKPGTSDKSPQTGDTSNLALWIALLFVSGGAAIGTTVVSRKKKYNR
;
A
#
# COMPACT_ATOMS: atom_id res chain seq x y z
N MET A 1 45.49 -15.87 4.88
CA MET A 1 44.17 -15.23 4.70
C MET A 1 43.04 -15.92 5.51
N LYS A 2 43.01 -17.25 5.64
CA LYS A 2 41.92 -17.96 6.36
C LYS A 2 41.77 -17.68 7.87
N LYS A 3 42.86 -17.38 8.60
CA LYS A 3 42.78 -17.10 10.05
C LYS A 3 42.29 -15.68 10.40
N LYS A 4 42.44 -14.70 9.49
CA LYS A 4 41.96 -13.32 9.70
C LYS A 4 40.46 -13.18 9.42
N LEU A 5 39.93 -13.96 8.47
CA LEU A 5 38.47 -14.02 8.21
C LEU A 5 37.70 -14.62 9.38
N LEU A 6 38.23 -15.65 10.03
CA LEU A 6 37.54 -16.30 11.15
C LEU A 6 37.46 -15.39 12.40
N SER A 7 38.51 -14.59 12.66
CA SER A 7 38.47 -13.60 13.75
C SER A 7 37.58 -12.40 13.45
N LEU A 8 37.43 -11.99 12.18
CA LEU A 8 36.45 -10.97 11.81
C LEU A 8 35.01 -11.48 11.92
N LEU A 9 34.74 -12.74 11.54
CA LEU A 9 33.42 -13.34 11.68
C LEU A 9 33.02 -13.50 13.15
N LEU A 10 33.97 -13.88 14.03
CA LEU A 10 33.70 -14.05 15.46
C LEU A 10 33.47 -12.72 16.19
N ALA A 11 34.15 -11.65 15.75
CA ALA A 11 33.93 -10.29 16.27
C ALA A 11 32.59 -9.72 15.79
N LEU A 12 32.19 -9.99 14.55
CA LEU A 12 30.89 -9.58 14.01
C LEU A 12 29.72 -10.32 14.70
N CYS A 13 29.89 -11.60 15.04
CA CYS A 13 28.90 -12.36 15.81
C CYS A 13 28.80 -11.92 17.29
N LEU A 14 29.84 -11.35 17.89
CA LEU A 14 29.77 -10.83 19.26
C LEU A 14 29.12 -9.44 19.33
N VAL A 15 29.19 -8.63 18.26
CA VAL A 15 28.54 -7.31 18.19
C VAL A 15 27.03 -7.44 17.96
N MET A 16 26.58 -8.50 17.27
CA MET A 16 25.14 -8.83 17.15
C MET A 16 24.50 -9.39 18.44
N ALA A 17 25.31 -9.77 19.44
CA ALA A 17 24.82 -10.30 20.72
C ALA A 17 24.73 -9.24 21.84
N LEU A 18 25.09 -7.98 21.55
CA LEU A 18 25.12 -6.87 22.51
C LEU A 18 24.17 -5.72 22.16
N VAL A 19 23.37 -5.87 21.10
CA VAL A 19 22.19 -5.02 20.94
C VAL A 19 21.14 -5.57 21.91
N PRO A 20 20.58 -4.78 22.85
CA PRO A 20 19.41 -5.22 23.57
C PRO A 20 18.32 -5.47 22.51
N MET A 21 18.06 -6.75 22.21
CA MET A 21 16.80 -7.13 21.60
C MET A 21 15.75 -6.79 22.66
N THR A 22 15.17 -5.60 22.55
CA THR A 22 13.85 -5.35 23.10
C THR A 22 12.94 -6.34 22.40
N ALA A 23 12.73 -7.48 23.05
CA ALA A 23 11.59 -8.31 22.73
C ALA A 23 10.39 -7.40 22.94
N PHE A 24 9.75 -6.97 21.84
CA PHE A 24 8.42 -6.38 21.88
C PHE A 24 7.52 -7.46 22.47
N ALA A 25 7.37 -7.44 23.80
CA ALA A 25 6.24 -8.05 24.43
C ALA A 25 5.03 -7.37 23.80
N ALA A 26 4.09 -8.14 23.27
CA ALA A 26 2.77 -7.63 22.92
C ALA A 26 2.17 -7.08 24.23
N GLY A 27 2.41 -5.79 24.47
CA GLY A 27 1.84 -5.06 25.59
C GLY A 27 0.34 -5.12 25.41
N THR A 28 -0.37 -5.40 26.50
CA THR A 28 -1.79 -5.04 26.55
C THR A 28 -1.84 -3.54 26.32
N THR A 29 -2.34 -3.11 25.16
CA THR A 29 -2.53 -1.68 24.88
C THR A 29 -3.37 -1.12 26.02
N ASP A 30 -2.81 -0.13 26.71
CA ASP A 30 -3.46 0.49 27.85
C ASP A 30 -4.70 1.25 27.37
N SER A 31 -5.87 0.96 27.93
CA SER A 31 -7.13 1.58 27.50
C SER A 31 -7.53 2.64 28.52
N TRP A 32 -7.43 3.90 28.11
CA TRP A 32 -7.69 5.05 28.96
C TRP A 32 -9.13 5.10 29.44
N ASP A 33 -9.36 5.42 30.72
CA ASP A 33 -10.71 5.59 31.28
C ASP A 33 -11.19 7.05 31.37
N GLY A 34 -10.38 7.99 30.86
CA GLY A 34 -10.64 9.43 30.92
C GLY A 34 -10.12 10.12 32.19
N THR A 35 -9.43 9.40 33.09
CA THR A 35 -8.85 9.97 34.32
C THR A 35 -7.41 10.45 34.13
N ALA A 36 -6.91 11.23 35.08
CA ALA A 36 -5.54 11.77 35.05
C ALA A 36 -4.80 11.40 36.33
N ASP A 37 -3.63 10.76 36.20
CA ASP A 37 -2.73 10.42 37.29
C ASP A 37 -1.51 11.34 37.27
N THR A 38 -1.35 12.16 38.31
CA THR A 38 -0.20 13.05 38.51
C THR A 38 0.76 12.54 39.59
N SER A 39 0.50 11.37 40.19
CA SER A 39 1.23 10.86 41.36
C SER A 39 2.69 10.48 41.06
N TRP A 40 3.02 10.30 39.78
CA TRP A 40 4.37 10.01 39.29
C TRP A 40 5.29 11.24 39.23
N TYR A 41 4.74 12.46 39.29
CA TYR A 41 5.53 13.68 39.11
C TYR A 41 6.27 14.07 40.39
N ASP A 42 7.58 14.30 40.26
CA ASP A 42 8.44 14.92 41.26
C ASP A 42 9.20 16.09 40.61
N GLU A 43 9.11 17.28 41.21
CA GLU A 43 9.76 18.48 40.69
C GLU A 43 11.30 18.37 40.62
N ASN A 44 11.90 17.49 41.43
CA ASN A 44 13.35 17.31 41.52
C ASN A 44 13.91 16.35 40.47
N GLU A 45 13.07 15.54 39.85
CA GLU A 45 13.48 14.59 38.81
C GLU A 45 13.62 15.28 37.45
N THR A 46 14.55 14.82 36.62
CA THR A 46 14.76 15.38 35.27
C THR A 46 14.21 14.48 34.16
N GLU A 47 13.90 13.23 34.49
CA GLU A 47 13.42 12.21 33.56
C GLU A 47 12.15 11.57 34.11
N PHE A 48 11.18 11.36 33.23
CA PHE A 48 9.89 10.76 33.57
C PHE A 48 9.52 9.70 32.55
N HIS A 49 9.02 8.56 32.99
CA HIS A 49 8.65 7.43 32.15
C HIS A 49 7.15 7.16 32.29
N LEU A 50 6.42 7.35 31.20
CA LEU A 50 4.98 7.13 31.14
C LEU A 50 4.70 5.76 30.53
N GLN A 51 3.87 4.96 31.20
CA GLN A 51 3.47 3.61 30.77
C GLN A 51 1.97 3.49 30.50
N THR A 52 1.18 4.49 30.92
CA THR A 52 -0.29 4.50 30.86
C THR A 52 -0.82 5.84 30.35
N ALA A 53 -2.02 5.81 29.79
CA ALA A 53 -2.72 6.97 29.27
C ALA A 53 -3.13 7.94 30.39
N GLU A 54 -3.45 7.44 31.59
CA GLU A 54 -3.76 8.29 32.75
C GLU A 54 -2.53 9.12 33.16
N GLN A 55 -1.32 8.58 33.04
CA GLN A 55 -0.10 9.33 33.34
C GLN A 55 0.15 10.43 32.30
N LEU A 56 -0.11 10.14 31.01
CA LEU A 56 -0.05 11.14 29.94
C LEU A 56 -1.10 12.25 30.13
N ALA A 57 -2.33 11.88 30.47
CA ALA A 57 -3.38 12.83 30.84
C ALA A 57 -3.02 13.63 32.11
N GLY A 58 -2.32 13.00 33.05
CA GLY A 58 -1.73 13.64 34.21
C GLY A 58 -0.70 14.71 33.86
N MET A 59 0.13 14.47 32.84
CA MET A 59 1.05 15.47 32.31
C MET A 59 0.30 16.67 31.74
N ALA A 60 -0.74 16.43 30.94
CA ALA A 60 -1.60 17.49 30.43
C ALA A 60 -2.19 18.34 31.58
N LYS A 61 -2.70 17.67 32.63
CA LYS A 61 -3.22 18.33 33.83
C LYS A 61 -2.18 19.21 34.52
N LEU A 62 -0.96 18.72 34.73
CA LEU A 62 0.11 19.48 35.40
C LEU A 62 0.49 20.76 34.65
N ILE A 63 0.55 20.71 33.32
CA ILE A 63 0.87 21.87 32.48
C ILE A 63 -0.30 22.86 32.50
N ASN A 64 -1.52 22.37 32.32
CA ASN A 64 -2.71 23.19 32.20
C ASN A 64 -3.17 23.84 33.52
N ASP A 65 -2.78 23.25 34.66
CA ASP A 65 -2.95 23.82 36.01
C ASP A 65 -1.76 24.75 36.40
N ASP A 66 -0.87 25.10 35.46
CA ASP A 66 0.32 25.93 35.69
C ASP A 66 1.24 25.39 36.80
N THR A 67 1.25 24.07 37.00
CA THR A 67 2.02 23.41 38.05
C THR A 67 3.43 23.04 37.58
N ALA A 68 3.56 22.52 36.35
CA ALA A 68 4.85 22.14 35.78
C ALA A 68 4.85 22.22 34.25
N TYR A 69 5.82 22.94 33.67
CA TYR A 69 5.98 23.08 32.21
C TYR A 69 7.08 22.19 31.61
N PHE A 70 7.74 21.37 32.44
CA PHE A 70 8.77 20.43 32.01
C PHE A 70 10.02 21.06 31.35
N LYS A 71 10.31 22.33 31.62
CA LYS A 71 11.55 22.98 31.17
C LYS A 71 12.78 22.20 31.67
N ASP A 72 13.73 21.97 30.77
CA ASP A 72 14.98 21.22 31.02
C ASP A 72 14.74 19.78 31.53
N LYS A 73 13.56 19.20 31.26
CA LYS A 73 13.17 17.83 31.64
C LYS A 73 12.84 17.01 30.38
N THR A 74 12.98 15.69 30.51
CA THR A 74 12.62 14.72 29.45
C THR A 74 11.51 13.80 29.93
N VAL A 75 10.54 13.56 29.05
CA VAL A 75 9.44 12.63 29.24
C VAL A 75 9.55 11.55 28.18
N TYR A 76 9.57 10.30 28.61
CA TYR A 76 9.63 9.11 27.77
C TYR A 76 8.29 8.42 27.76
N LEU A 77 7.90 7.94 26.59
CA LEU A 77 6.84 6.95 26.48
C LEU A 77 7.47 5.55 26.46
N ASP A 78 7.07 4.68 27.40
CA ASP A 78 7.62 3.32 27.54
C ASP A 78 6.63 2.24 27.04
N ASN A 79 5.46 2.64 26.55
CA ASN A 79 4.42 1.74 26.05
C ASN A 79 3.53 2.44 25.02
N ASP A 80 2.92 1.67 24.12
CA ASP A 80 1.84 2.19 23.29
C ASP A 80 0.61 2.48 24.17
N LEU A 81 -0.06 3.61 23.91
CA LEU A 81 -1.20 4.09 24.70
C LEU A 81 -2.44 4.19 23.82
N ASP A 82 -3.58 3.70 24.30
CA ASP A 82 -4.87 3.89 23.65
C ASP A 82 -5.74 4.85 24.46
N LEU A 83 -6.04 6.02 23.88
CA LEU A 83 -6.89 7.04 24.48
C LEU A 83 -8.38 6.67 24.44
N GLY A 84 -8.74 5.49 23.92
CA GLY A 84 -10.07 4.91 23.96
C GLY A 84 -11.13 5.65 23.15
N GLY A 85 -10.75 6.66 22.36
CA GLY A 85 -11.69 7.59 21.72
C GLY A 85 -12.41 8.49 22.73
N HIS A 86 -11.80 8.74 23.89
CA HIS A 86 -12.32 9.69 24.88
C HIS A 86 -11.92 11.13 24.53
N GLU A 87 -12.78 12.09 24.89
CA GLU A 87 -12.49 13.52 24.72
C GLU A 87 -11.17 13.89 25.39
N TRP A 88 -10.21 14.30 24.55
CA TRP A 88 -8.86 14.60 24.97
C TRP A 88 -8.72 16.04 25.47
N ILE A 89 -7.99 16.18 26.58
CA ILE A 89 -7.52 17.48 27.05
C ILE A 89 -6.08 17.63 26.58
N SER A 90 -5.85 18.55 25.65
CA SER A 90 -4.52 18.81 25.09
C SER A 90 -3.45 19.05 26.16
N ILE A 91 -2.25 18.57 25.87
CA ILE A 91 -1.06 18.90 26.64
C ILE A 91 -0.65 20.33 26.32
N GLY A 92 -0.86 21.23 27.27
CA GLY A 92 -0.72 22.65 27.06
C GLY A 92 -2.03 23.31 26.63
N ASP A 93 -2.18 24.56 27.02
CA ASP A 93 -3.42 25.31 26.91
C ASP A 93 -3.63 25.95 25.53
N GLY A 94 -2.67 25.77 24.60
CA GLY A 94 -2.71 26.33 23.25
C GLY A 94 -2.48 27.84 23.20
N ALA A 95 -1.98 28.45 24.27
CA ALA A 95 -1.60 29.86 24.28
C ALA A 95 -0.34 30.13 23.46
N ASN A 96 -0.24 31.34 22.89
CA ASN A 96 0.96 31.82 22.21
C ASN A 96 1.99 32.37 23.22
N THR A 97 2.26 31.61 24.28
CA THR A 97 3.18 31.98 25.37
C THR A 97 3.94 30.77 25.88
N ASP A 98 5.02 31.01 26.62
CA ASP A 98 5.76 29.98 27.35
C ASP A 98 4.94 29.41 28.52
N VAL A 99 4.23 30.27 29.26
CA VAL A 99 3.23 29.90 30.26
C VAL A 99 2.12 29.08 29.58
N GLY A 100 1.75 27.95 30.19
CA GLY A 100 0.74 27.04 29.67
C GLY A 100 1.22 26.10 28.55
N SER A 101 2.49 26.17 28.13
CA SER A 101 3.06 25.32 27.08
C SER A 101 3.99 24.24 27.65
N PHE A 102 4.10 23.11 26.95
CA PHE A 102 5.17 22.14 27.21
C PHE A 102 6.52 22.70 26.76
N GLN A 103 7.55 22.61 27.60
CA GLN A 103 8.88 23.20 27.39
C GLN A 103 10.03 22.18 27.49
N GLY A 104 9.71 20.88 27.49
CA GLY A 104 10.67 19.80 27.66
C GLY A 104 11.02 19.06 26.38
N VAL A 105 11.61 17.88 26.56
CA VAL A 105 11.75 16.87 25.50
C VAL A 105 10.71 15.78 25.74
N PHE A 106 9.86 15.52 24.75
CA PHE A 106 8.97 14.36 24.72
C PHE A 106 9.51 13.35 23.72
N ASP A 107 10.02 12.22 24.20
CA ASP A 107 10.56 11.13 23.39
C ASP A 107 9.61 9.94 23.42
N GLY A 108 8.89 9.72 22.32
CA GLY A 108 7.97 8.60 22.21
C GLY A 108 8.66 7.24 22.14
N GLN A 109 9.99 7.17 21.96
CA GLN A 109 10.75 5.92 21.81
C GLN A 109 10.16 4.93 20.79
N SER A 110 9.59 5.47 19.70
CA SER A 110 8.89 4.73 18.63
C SER A 110 7.55 4.11 19.04
N HIS A 111 7.00 4.49 20.19
CA HIS A 111 5.65 4.12 20.61
C HIS A 111 4.58 4.96 19.94
N VAL A 112 3.36 4.41 20.00
CA VAL A 112 2.17 4.96 19.34
C VAL A 112 1.11 5.35 20.37
N VAL A 113 0.48 6.50 20.15
CA VAL A 113 -0.74 6.92 20.82
C VAL A 113 -1.92 6.71 19.86
N TYR A 114 -2.84 5.84 20.24
CA TYR A 114 -4.02 5.46 19.46
C TYR A 114 -5.25 6.26 19.88
N ASN A 115 -6.16 6.43 18.92
CA ASN A 115 -7.55 6.85 19.14
C ASN A 115 -7.68 8.22 19.84
N LEU A 116 -6.79 9.17 19.49
CA LEU A 116 -6.90 10.56 19.90
C LEU A 116 -8.23 11.14 19.39
N TYR A 117 -9.09 11.57 20.31
CA TYR A 117 -10.44 12.04 19.98
C TYR A 117 -10.69 13.43 20.57
N SER A 118 -11.17 14.36 19.74
CA SER A 118 -11.52 15.72 20.17
C SER A 118 -12.65 16.28 19.31
N HIS A 119 -13.89 16.24 19.81
CA HIS A 119 -15.07 16.79 19.10
C HIS A 119 -15.72 17.92 19.89
N GLU A 120 -15.45 18.04 21.18
CA GLU A 120 -15.92 19.13 22.02
C GLU A 120 -14.98 20.35 21.92
N GLY A 121 -15.58 21.52 21.74
CA GLY A 121 -14.90 22.81 21.86
C GLY A 121 -15.26 23.47 23.17
N LEU A 122 -14.65 24.62 23.47
CA LEU A 122 -14.99 25.55 24.57
C LEU A 122 -16.16 25.13 25.48
N LYS A 123 -15.86 24.61 26.70
CA LYS A 123 -16.89 24.35 27.72
C LYS A 123 -17.63 25.65 28.05
N SER A 124 -18.88 25.75 27.60
CA SER A 124 -19.67 26.99 27.66
C SER A 124 -20.12 27.43 29.06
N GLU A 125 -19.93 26.60 30.09
CA GLU A 125 -20.50 26.82 31.44
C GLU A 125 -19.62 27.65 32.38
N ASN A 126 -18.33 27.85 32.06
CA ASN A 126 -17.42 28.71 32.82
C ASN A 126 -16.75 29.73 31.89
N LYS A 127 -17.37 30.90 31.72
CA LYS A 127 -16.79 32.03 30.98
C LYS A 127 -15.72 32.79 31.76
N ASP A 128 -15.49 32.42 33.02
CA ASP A 128 -14.73 33.21 33.99
C ASP A 128 -13.33 32.62 34.30
N ASN A 129 -12.94 31.47 33.71
CA ASN A 129 -11.56 31.00 33.73
C ASN A 129 -10.96 31.00 32.32
N ASN A 130 -9.85 31.71 32.13
CA ASN A 130 -9.17 31.84 30.85
C ASN A 130 -8.53 30.52 30.34
N ASN A 131 -8.62 29.42 31.08
CA ASN A 131 -8.06 28.11 30.69
C ASN A 131 -9.18 27.21 30.13
N ASN A 132 -9.52 27.49 28.88
CA ASN A 132 -10.34 26.67 28.00
C ASN A 132 -9.54 25.46 27.50
N LEU A 133 -9.94 24.23 27.85
CA LEU A 133 -9.11 23.04 27.59
C LEU A 133 -9.84 21.89 26.91
N TYR A 134 -10.41 22.15 25.74
CA TYR A 134 -10.43 21.13 24.68
C TYR A 134 -9.84 21.79 23.44
N ARG A 135 -8.53 21.63 23.26
CA ARG A 135 -7.83 21.99 22.02
C ARG A 135 -7.26 20.71 21.44
N ASN A 136 -7.10 20.69 20.13
CA ASN A 136 -7.64 19.60 19.32
C ASN A 136 -6.63 18.49 19.09
N GLY A 137 -5.35 18.83 19.03
CA GLY A 137 -4.24 17.88 18.95
C GLY A 137 -3.81 17.28 20.29
N LEU A 138 -2.85 16.35 20.22
CA LEU A 138 -2.24 15.76 21.41
C LEU A 138 -1.63 16.86 22.31
N PHE A 139 -0.85 17.75 21.70
CA PHE A 139 -0.31 18.95 22.32
C PHE A 139 -1.06 20.19 21.84
N GLY A 140 -1.53 20.99 22.81
CA GLY A 140 -2.17 22.27 22.53
C GLY A 140 -1.11 23.33 22.20
N SER A 141 -0.02 23.36 22.97
CA SER A 141 1.10 24.24 22.70
C SER A 141 2.43 23.69 23.19
N ILE A 142 3.47 23.92 22.38
CA ILE A 142 4.86 23.63 22.75
C ILE A 142 5.74 24.87 22.54
N TYR A 143 6.68 25.10 23.47
CA TYR A 143 7.53 26.29 23.49
C TYR A 143 8.96 25.95 23.89
N ASN A 144 9.96 26.22 23.02
CA ASN A 144 11.34 25.77 23.22
C ASN A 144 11.45 24.25 23.51
N ALA A 145 10.56 23.45 22.92
CA ALA A 145 10.42 22.03 23.21
C ALA A 145 10.92 21.17 22.05
N THR A 146 11.09 19.88 22.32
CA THR A 146 11.32 18.86 21.29
C THR A 146 10.31 17.74 21.46
N VAL A 147 9.60 17.37 20.39
CA VAL A 147 8.77 16.17 20.34
C VAL A 147 9.37 15.24 19.29
N LYS A 148 9.63 13.99 19.65
CA LYS A 148 10.25 13.04 18.71
C LYS A 148 9.86 11.59 18.92
N ASN A 149 10.10 10.77 17.89
CA ASN A 149 9.92 9.32 17.91
C ASN A 149 8.51 8.88 18.32
N LEU A 150 7.48 9.55 17.80
CA LEU A 150 6.10 9.39 18.27
C LEU A 150 5.12 9.23 17.10
N GLY A 151 4.30 8.18 17.17
CA GLY A 151 3.16 7.98 16.27
C GLY A 151 1.84 8.37 16.89
N ILE A 152 0.96 9.01 16.12
CA ILE A 152 -0.47 9.15 16.46
C ILE A 152 -1.26 8.37 15.42
N GLU A 153 -2.03 7.37 15.85
CA GLU A 153 -2.84 6.56 14.96
C GLU A 153 -4.32 6.66 15.25
N ASN A 154 -5.11 6.70 14.17
CA ASN A 154 -6.56 6.78 14.22
C ASN A 154 -7.06 7.99 15.02
N ALA A 155 -6.46 9.16 14.79
CA ALA A 155 -6.99 10.39 15.35
C ALA A 155 -8.36 10.74 14.72
N ASP A 156 -9.28 11.25 15.51
CA ASP A 156 -10.57 11.77 15.07
C ASP A 156 -10.83 13.12 15.74
N ILE A 157 -10.50 14.17 15.00
CA ILE A 157 -10.57 15.55 15.48
C ILE A 157 -11.61 16.33 14.66
N VAL A 158 -12.56 16.95 15.36
CA VAL A 158 -13.56 17.83 14.77
C VAL A 158 -13.53 19.16 15.49
N ILE A 159 -13.14 20.21 14.77
CA ILE A 159 -13.10 21.58 15.27
C ILE A 159 -14.52 22.16 15.19
N PRO A 160 -15.19 22.47 16.32
CA PRO A 160 -16.57 22.90 16.28
C PRO A 160 -16.76 24.26 15.62
N MET A 161 -17.95 24.48 15.04
CA MET A 161 -18.27 25.72 14.33
C MET A 161 -18.08 27.00 15.15
N LYS A 162 -18.34 26.94 16.45
CA LYS A 162 -18.27 28.09 17.34
C LYS A 162 -16.96 28.13 18.15
N ASP A 163 -15.94 27.39 17.72
CA ASP A 163 -14.65 27.38 18.38
C ASP A 163 -13.90 28.71 18.19
N GLY A 164 -13.91 29.54 19.24
CA GLY A 164 -13.11 30.76 19.34
C GLY A 164 -11.71 30.56 19.91
N SER A 165 -11.20 29.32 20.02
CA SER A 165 -9.82 29.05 20.45
C SER A 165 -8.78 29.50 19.40
N THR A 166 -7.49 29.43 19.76
CA THR A 166 -6.37 29.84 18.90
C THR A 166 -6.39 29.20 17.51
N TYR A 167 -5.74 29.88 16.57
CA TYR A 167 -5.90 29.65 15.13
C TYR A 167 -5.20 28.36 14.61
N GLY A 168 -4.19 27.84 15.32
CA GLY A 168 -3.48 26.61 14.92
C GLY A 168 -4.20 25.33 15.36
N LYS A 169 -4.37 24.38 14.43
CA LYS A 169 -4.94 23.06 14.67
C LYS A 169 -4.13 21.96 13.98
N GLY A 170 -3.55 21.06 14.75
CA GLY A 170 -2.78 19.93 14.21
C GLY A 170 -3.07 18.66 15.00
N ILE A 171 -2.91 17.50 14.38
CA ILE A 171 -3.15 16.23 15.10
C ILE A 171 -2.13 16.06 16.23
N LEU A 172 -0.85 16.34 15.96
CA LEU A 172 0.19 16.23 16.97
C LEU A 172 0.31 17.51 17.80
N VAL A 173 0.41 18.67 17.15
CA VAL A 173 0.59 19.97 17.83
C VAL A 173 -0.32 21.04 17.22
N ASP A 174 -1.14 21.69 18.04
CA ASP A 174 -1.93 22.85 17.60
C ASP A 174 -1.04 24.07 17.34
N TRP A 175 -0.20 24.45 18.32
CA TRP A 175 0.66 25.64 18.27
C TRP A 175 2.11 25.34 18.68
N MET A 176 3.05 25.72 17.84
CA MET A 176 4.47 25.43 18.04
C MET A 176 5.30 26.71 18.00
N THR A 177 6.10 26.97 19.06
CA THR A 177 6.98 28.14 19.13
C THR A 177 8.41 27.76 19.48
N HIS A 178 9.39 28.21 18.69
CA HIS A 178 10.82 27.96 18.93
C HIS A 178 11.20 26.49 19.16
N SER A 179 10.49 25.55 18.53
CA SER A 179 10.52 24.13 18.90
C SER A 179 11.00 23.23 17.77
N THR A 180 11.12 21.94 18.04
CA THR A 180 11.46 20.90 17.06
C THR A 180 10.48 19.73 17.12
N ILE A 181 10.03 19.24 15.96
CA ILE A 181 9.36 17.94 15.81
C ILE A 181 10.25 17.07 14.92
N ASN A 182 10.56 15.85 15.35
CA ASN A 182 11.41 14.95 14.59
C ASN A 182 10.96 13.49 14.67
N ASN A 183 10.95 12.76 13.55
CA ASN A 183 10.62 11.33 13.56
C ASN A 183 9.23 11.06 14.15
N CYS A 184 8.22 11.75 13.63
CA CYS A 184 6.84 11.65 14.10
C CYS A 184 5.87 11.43 12.93
N TYR A 185 4.75 10.76 13.18
CA TYR A 185 3.73 10.61 12.16
C TYR A 185 2.31 10.65 12.71
N THR A 186 1.35 10.96 11.83
CA THR A 186 -0.08 11.04 12.16
C THR A 186 -0.95 10.34 11.12
N THR A 187 -1.98 9.64 11.59
CA THR A 187 -3.04 9.05 10.76
C THR A 187 -4.43 9.36 11.36
N GLY A 188 -5.49 9.16 10.59
CA GLY A 188 -6.86 9.47 10.99
C GLY A 188 -7.41 10.69 10.26
N SER A 189 -8.13 11.57 10.95
CA SER A 189 -8.74 12.76 10.36
C SER A 189 -8.78 13.98 11.26
N ILE A 190 -8.68 15.16 10.63
CA ILE A 190 -8.93 16.45 11.25
C ILE A 190 -9.88 17.26 10.36
N THR A 191 -11.00 17.69 10.94
CA THR A 191 -12.04 18.47 10.24
C THR A 191 -12.19 19.85 10.86
N GLY A 192 -11.87 20.88 10.08
CA GLY A 192 -12.15 22.28 10.38
C GLY A 192 -13.63 22.59 10.19
N GLY A 193 -14.22 23.34 11.12
CA GLY A 193 -15.62 23.80 11.01
C GLY A 193 -15.89 25.23 11.45
N SER A 194 -14.89 25.99 11.94
CA SER A 194 -15.12 27.23 12.71
C SER A 194 -15.46 28.47 11.87
N TYR A 195 -16.15 29.43 12.50
CA TYR A 195 -16.40 30.78 11.98
C TYR A 195 -15.16 31.69 11.98
N VAL A 196 -14.09 31.33 12.69
CA VAL A 196 -12.84 32.10 12.78
C VAL A 196 -11.69 31.34 12.11
N GLU A 197 -10.70 32.09 11.62
CA GLU A 197 -9.43 31.65 11.03
C GLU A 197 -8.91 30.32 11.60
N LYS A 198 -8.63 29.33 10.74
CA LYS A 198 -7.95 28.09 11.13
C LYS A 198 -6.83 27.72 10.16
N TYR A 199 -5.68 27.43 10.77
CA TYR A 199 -4.53 26.80 10.13
C TYR A 199 -4.54 25.34 10.52
N ILE A 200 -4.86 24.46 9.56
CA ILE A 200 -5.02 23.03 9.81
C ILE A 200 -3.86 22.27 9.19
N GLY A 201 -3.13 21.54 10.03
CA GLY A 201 -2.02 20.70 9.61
C GLY A 201 -2.20 19.23 10.01
N GLY A 202 -1.69 18.30 9.19
CA GLY A 202 -1.66 16.89 9.58
C GLY A 202 -0.76 16.63 10.79
N ILE A 203 0.33 17.39 10.96
CA ILE A 203 1.23 17.30 12.11
C ILE A 203 1.05 18.52 13.01
N ALA A 204 1.29 19.71 12.46
CA ALA A 204 1.30 20.96 13.21
C ALA A 204 0.34 21.98 12.61
N GLY A 205 -0.48 22.62 13.45
CA GLY A 205 -1.38 23.67 13.00
C GLY A 205 -0.66 24.95 12.62
N PHE A 206 0.02 25.55 13.60
CA PHE A 206 0.68 26.84 13.43
C PHE A 206 2.11 26.86 13.97
N LEU A 207 3.02 27.46 13.20
CA LEU A 207 4.42 27.67 13.57
C LEU A 207 4.71 29.16 13.81
N ASN A 208 5.20 29.47 15.00
CA ASN A 208 5.62 30.82 15.40
C ASN A 208 7.11 30.86 15.74
N GLY A 209 7.86 31.80 15.15
CA GLY A 209 9.30 31.90 15.37
C GLY A 209 10.09 30.77 14.70
N ASN A 210 11.27 30.46 15.26
CA ASN A 210 12.20 29.53 14.62
C ASN A 210 11.84 28.07 14.91
N ASN A 211 11.36 27.32 13.93
CA ASN A 211 10.90 25.94 14.12
C ASN A 211 11.54 24.97 13.13
N SER A 212 11.63 23.71 13.53
CA SER A 212 12.09 22.61 12.67
C SER A 212 11.12 21.43 12.73
N ILE A 213 10.72 20.91 11.57
CA ILE A 213 9.98 19.65 11.44
C ILE A 213 10.77 18.76 10.50
N SER A 214 11.12 17.55 10.94
CA SER A 214 11.92 16.64 10.13
C SER A 214 11.60 15.17 10.29
N GLN A 215 11.81 14.36 9.25
CA GLN A 215 11.54 12.92 9.29
C GLN A 215 10.09 12.61 9.68
N CYS A 216 9.15 13.44 9.23
CA CYS A 216 7.75 13.34 9.64
C CYS A 216 6.86 12.99 8.47
N TYR A 217 5.75 12.31 8.74
CA TYR A 217 4.74 12.10 7.72
C TYR A 217 3.31 12.17 8.25
N SER A 218 2.38 12.45 7.34
CA SER A 218 0.95 12.36 7.63
C SER A 218 0.23 11.66 6.49
N THR A 219 -0.66 10.73 6.85
CA THR A 219 -1.65 10.13 5.94
C THR A 219 -3.07 10.56 6.30
N ALA A 220 -3.21 11.52 7.21
CA ALA A 220 -4.51 11.94 7.71
C ALA A 220 -5.37 12.62 6.62
N ALA A 221 -6.68 12.44 6.74
CA ALA A 221 -7.66 13.22 5.99
C ALA A 221 -7.85 14.59 6.63
N ILE A 222 -7.56 15.65 5.89
CA ILE A 222 -7.65 17.04 6.33
C ILE A 222 -8.82 17.69 5.61
N THR A 223 -9.88 18.03 6.35
CA THR A 223 -11.07 18.64 5.76
C THR A 223 -11.23 20.08 6.24
N GLY A 224 -11.15 21.05 5.33
CA GLY A 224 -11.61 22.41 5.59
C GLY A 224 -13.10 22.54 5.29
N ASN A 225 -13.94 22.63 6.33
CA ASN A 225 -15.39 22.81 6.18
C ASN A 225 -15.85 24.18 6.68
N TYR A 226 -16.77 24.79 5.95
CA TYR A 226 -17.48 26.01 6.33
C TYR A 226 -18.91 25.93 5.79
N ASP A 227 -19.93 26.13 6.64
CA ASP A 227 -21.36 26.06 6.27
C ASP A 227 -22.07 27.40 6.60
N GLY A 228 -21.34 28.52 6.53
CA GLY A 228 -21.82 29.86 6.89
C GLY A 228 -22.01 30.81 5.71
N GLU A 229 -22.72 31.92 5.93
CA GLU A 229 -22.63 33.09 5.05
C GLU A 229 -21.29 33.80 5.33
N TYR A 230 -20.40 33.81 4.34
CA TYR A 230 -19.09 34.48 4.31
C TYR A 230 -19.13 35.85 5.04
N TYR A 231 -18.03 36.24 5.72
CA TYR A 231 -17.86 37.63 6.16
C TYR A 231 -18.13 38.54 4.95
N ALA A 232 -19.23 39.29 4.95
CA ALA A 232 -19.57 40.16 3.83
C ALA A 232 -18.31 40.89 3.37
N GLU A 233 -17.90 40.66 2.11
CA GLU A 233 -16.68 41.23 1.53
C GLU A 233 -16.57 42.68 1.99
N GLN A 234 -15.50 43.02 2.73
CA GLN A 234 -15.25 44.42 2.97
C GLN A 234 -14.99 45.07 1.61
N GLU A 235 -15.75 46.11 1.26
CA GLU A 235 -15.53 46.90 0.04
C GLU A 235 -14.06 47.35 0.00
N GLY A 236 -13.27 46.79 -0.93
CA GLY A 236 -11.84 47.07 -1.04
C GLY A 236 -11.00 45.94 -1.66
N GLY A 237 -11.50 44.70 -1.63
CA GLY A 237 -10.71 43.52 -2.00
C GLY A 237 -9.75 43.15 -0.87
N LEU A 238 -9.67 41.86 -0.54
CA LEU A 238 -8.72 41.34 0.44
C LEU A 238 -7.33 41.34 -0.20
N GLU A 239 -6.34 41.94 0.45
CA GLU A 239 -4.95 41.78 0.00
C GLU A 239 -4.51 40.32 0.29
N PRO A 240 -3.52 39.74 -0.42
CA PRO A 240 -3.08 38.35 -0.20
C PRO A 240 -2.65 38.02 1.24
N MET A 241 -2.35 39.03 2.05
CA MET A 241 -2.01 38.92 3.47
C MET A 241 -3.24 38.81 4.40
N ASP A 242 -4.43 38.96 3.83
CA ASP A 242 -5.74 38.71 4.44
C ASP A 242 -6.24 37.30 4.05
N CYS A 243 -5.37 36.30 3.95
CA CYS A 243 -5.78 34.89 3.82
C CYS A 243 -6.03 34.32 5.22
N TRP A 244 -7.30 34.13 5.56
CA TRP A 244 -7.79 33.86 6.92
C TRP A 244 -7.69 32.38 7.32
N ASP A 245 -7.71 31.45 6.36
CA ASP A 245 -7.60 30.01 6.60
C ASP A 245 -6.45 29.40 5.80
N SER A 246 -5.88 28.28 6.25
CA SER A 246 -4.88 27.54 5.49
C SER A 246 -4.86 26.05 5.82
N LEU A 247 -4.66 25.20 4.81
CA LEU A 247 -4.62 23.75 4.97
C LEU A 247 -3.29 23.20 4.45
N GLY A 248 -2.57 22.45 5.29
CA GLY A 248 -1.35 21.78 4.86
C GLY A 248 -1.28 20.33 5.29
N GLY A 249 -0.77 19.47 4.41
CA GLY A 249 -0.62 18.04 4.72
C GLY A 249 0.25 17.77 5.94
N ILE A 250 1.29 18.57 6.17
CA ILE A 250 2.14 18.51 7.37
C ILE A 250 1.87 19.72 8.29
N VAL A 251 1.92 20.93 7.73
CA VAL A 251 1.83 22.19 8.50
C VAL A 251 0.69 23.06 7.98
N GLY A 252 -0.20 23.54 8.85
CA GLY A 252 -1.22 24.50 8.46
C GLY A 252 -0.62 25.82 7.96
N ALA A 253 0.05 26.57 8.85
CA ALA A 253 0.68 27.83 8.47
C ALA A 253 1.91 28.25 9.29
N SER A 254 2.69 29.17 8.72
CA SER A 254 3.81 29.89 9.37
C SER A 254 3.86 31.36 8.91
N TYR A 255 3.95 32.32 9.85
CA TYR A 255 4.04 33.76 9.51
C TYR A 255 5.34 34.45 9.96
N THR A 256 6.00 33.95 11.01
CA THR A 256 7.15 34.64 11.62
C THR A 256 8.30 33.67 11.89
N GLY A 257 9.53 34.19 11.81
CA GLY A 257 10.73 33.41 12.07
C GLY A 257 11.21 32.60 10.86
N GLN A 258 12.20 31.75 11.12
CA GLN A 258 12.75 30.82 10.12
C GLN A 258 12.25 29.41 10.41
N VAL A 259 11.57 28.81 9.43
CA VAL A 259 11.07 27.44 9.54
C VAL A 259 11.84 26.54 8.59
N THR A 260 12.24 25.37 9.07
CA THR A 260 12.76 24.28 8.24
C THR A 260 11.80 23.11 8.29
N ILE A 261 11.37 22.65 7.12
CA ILE A 261 10.62 21.39 6.95
C ILE A 261 11.48 20.51 6.08
N SER A 262 12.03 19.42 6.61
CA SER A 262 12.95 18.57 5.87
C SER A 262 12.63 17.09 5.98
N ASP A 263 12.90 16.31 4.93
CA ASP A 263 12.67 14.86 4.96
C ASP A 263 11.24 14.54 5.44
N CYS A 264 10.22 15.15 4.84
CA CYS A 264 8.83 14.95 5.24
C CYS A 264 8.00 14.46 4.06
N TRP A 265 6.99 13.63 4.31
CA TRP A 265 6.06 13.23 3.25
C TRP A 265 4.59 13.27 3.66
N PHE A 266 3.74 13.64 2.71
CA PHE A 266 2.28 13.62 2.89
C PHE A 266 1.65 12.67 1.86
N GLY A 267 0.83 11.74 2.36
CA GLY A 267 0.12 10.76 1.55
C GLY A 267 -1.39 10.69 1.83
N GLY A 268 -1.92 11.66 2.58
CA GLY A 268 -3.34 11.72 2.94
C GLY A 268 -4.21 12.37 1.87
N GLU A 269 -5.34 12.92 2.32
CA GLU A 269 -6.31 13.65 1.48
C GLU A 269 -6.53 15.04 2.08
N ILE A 270 -6.67 16.06 1.24
CA ILE A 270 -7.10 17.40 1.63
C ILE A 270 -8.42 17.72 0.93
N VAL A 271 -9.49 17.84 1.70
CA VAL A 271 -10.83 18.20 1.21
C VAL A 271 -11.11 19.66 1.52
N VAL A 272 -11.50 20.44 0.51
CA VAL A 272 -11.81 21.88 0.62
C VAL A 272 -13.28 22.09 0.23
N ASN A 273 -14.13 22.43 1.19
CA ASN A 273 -15.59 22.46 0.95
C ASN A 273 -16.18 23.88 0.79
N SER A 274 -15.65 24.92 1.43
CA SER A 274 -16.23 26.27 1.35
C SER A 274 -15.36 27.41 1.92
N ILE A 275 -14.06 27.19 2.16
CA ILE A 275 -13.16 28.20 2.73
C ILE A 275 -12.27 28.79 1.65
N GLN A 276 -11.97 30.09 1.71
CA GLN A 276 -10.89 30.68 0.92
C GLN A 276 -9.58 30.44 1.67
N ALA A 277 -8.74 29.52 1.20
CA ALA A 277 -7.57 29.06 1.92
C ALA A 277 -6.43 28.68 0.98
N PRO A 278 -5.18 29.13 1.23
CA PRO A 278 -4.02 28.50 0.61
C PRO A 278 -3.91 27.05 1.07
N VAL A 279 -3.69 26.16 0.10
CA VAL A 279 -3.63 24.72 0.32
C VAL A 279 -2.31 24.17 -0.22
N GLY A 280 -1.67 23.29 0.57
CA GLY A 280 -0.43 22.63 0.20
C GLY A 280 -0.29 21.21 0.75
N GLY A 281 0.38 20.33 -0.01
CA GLY A 281 0.68 18.98 0.47
C GLY A 281 1.69 18.95 1.62
N ILE A 282 2.59 19.93 1.72
CA ILE A 282 3.53 20.04 2.85
C ILE A 282 3.06 21.14 3.81
N ILE A 283 2.93 22.37 3.32
CA ILE A 283 2.49 23.52 4.12
C ILE A 283 1.38 24.26 3.40
N GLY A 284 0.35 24.71 4.11
CA GLY A 284 -0.68 25.54 3.50
C GLY A 284 -0.14 26.92 3.12
N TYR A 285 0.23 27.72 4.12
CA TYR A 285 0.85 29.04 3.94
C TYR A 285 2.16 29.15 4.73
N GLY A 286 3.21 29.70 4.12
CA GLY A 286 4.50 29.88 4.78
C GLY A 286 5.19 31.19 4.44
N LYS A 287 5.65 31.90 5.46
CA LYS A 287 6.65 32.97 5.32
C LYS A 287 7.94 32.55 6.02
N GLY A 288 9.08 32.69 5.32
CA GLY A 288 10.37 32.32 5.89
C GLY A 288 10.62 30.80 5.99
N VAL A 289 10.02 30.01 5.08
CA VAL A 289 10.02 28.54 5.15
C VAL A 289 10.99 27.92 4.15
N SER A 290 11.97 27.15 4.65
CA SER A 290 12.86 26.30 3.85
C SER A 290 12.31 24.88 3.83
N MET A 291 11.94 24.40 2.65
CA MET A 291 11.50 23.01 2.44
C MET A 291 12.60 22.21 1.75
N VAL A 292 13.03 21.10 2.33
CA VAL A 292 14.16 20.33 1.80
C VAL A 292 13.82 18.85 1.78
N ASN A 293 13.93 18.21 0.63
CA ASN A 293 13.77 16.76 0.54
C ASN A 293 12.36 16.27 0.97
N CYS A 294 11.31 17.01 0.60
CA CYS A 294 9.93 16.68 0.95
C CYS A 294 9.19 15.99 -0.21
N LEU A 295 8.23 15.12 0.10
CA LEU A 295 7.47 14.34 -0.87
C LEU A 295 5.95 14.51 -0.67
N VAL A 296 5.23 14.86 -1.73
CA VAL A 296 3.76 14.82 -1.77
C VAL A 296 3.37 13.63 -2.62
N ALA A 297 2.96 12.55 -1.97
CA ALA A 297 2.71 11.23 -2.58
C ALA A 297 1.24 10.99 -2.95
N THR A 298 0.40 12.04 -2.89
CA THR A 298 -1.04 11.98 -3.13
C THR A 298 -1.46 12.97 -4.21
N LYS A 299 -2.53 12.63 -4.94
CA LYS A 299 -3.22 13.51 -5.89
C LYS A 299 -4.52 14.07 -5.33
N GLU A 300 -4.91 13.65 -4.13
CA GLU A 300 -6.17 13.98 -3.46
C GLU A 300 -6.04 15.27 -2.67
N ILE A 301 -5.69 16.36 -3.39
CA ILE A 301 -5.65 17.72 -2.85
C ILE A 301 -6.74 18.54 -3.54
N GLY A 302 -7.74 18.95 -2.77
CA GLY A 302 -8.79 19.88 -3.20
C GLY A 302 -8.30 21.32 -3.27
N ASN A 303 -9.13 22.19 -3.84
CA ASN A 303 -8.91 23.64 -3.90
C ASN A 303 -10.22 24.38 -3.60
N ASP A 304 -10.08 25.68 -3.30
CA ASP A 304 -11.19 26.59 -3.03
C ASP A 304 -11.73 27.31 -4.28
N GLY A 305 -11.25 26.95 -5.47
CA GLY A 305 -11.56 27.61 -6.74
C GLY A 305 -10.71 28.85 -7.04
N TRP A 306 -9.75 29.22 -6.19
CA TRP A 306 -8.83 30.34 -6.38
C TRP A 306 -7.41 29.87 -6.77
N GLU A 307 -6.56 30.81 -7.19
CA GLU A 307 -5.18 30.55 -7.63
C GLU A 307 -4.18 30.54 -6.45
N ASN A 308 -4.48 29.82 -5.36
CA ASN A 308 -3.68 29.76 -4.13
C ASN A 308 -3.36 28.34 -3.65
N THR A 309 -3.75 27.32 -4.42
CA THR A 309 -3.50 25.90 -4.13
C THR A 309 -2.29 25.40 -4.91
N TYR A 310 -1.40 24.71 -4.20
CA TYR A 310 -0.12 24.25 -4.73
C TYR A 310 0.25 22.88 -4.20
N TRP A 311 1.09 22.14 -4.94
CA TRP A 311 1.49 20.81 -4.49
C TRP A 311 2.30 20.85 -3.20
N LEU A 312 3.30 21.73 -3.07
CA LEU A 312 4.11 21.82 -1.86
C LEU A 312 3.52 22.82 -0.86
N GLY A 313 3.18 24.03 -1.30
CA GLY A 313 2.50 25.02 -0.46
C GLY A 313 2.41 26.43 -1.04
N TYR A 314 1.85 27.38 -0.31
CA TYR A 314 1.98 28.80 -0.65
C TYR A 314 3.12 29.41 0.17
N VAL A 315 4.32 29.49 -0.37
CA VAL A 315 5.50 29.98 0.38
C VAL A 315 6.06 31.28 -0.18
N VAL A 316 6.26 32.26 0.71
CA VAL A 316 6.89 33.55 0.42
C VAL A 316 8.26 33.66 1.09
N ASP A 317 9.17 34.38 0.42
CA ASP A 317 10.53 34.76 0.85
C ASP A 317 11.62 33.67 0.88
N VAL A 318 11.31 32.37 0.82
CA VAL A 318 12.31 31.28 0.92
C VAL A 318 12.04 30.11 -0.03
N SER A 319 13.11 29.38 -0.37
CA SER A 319 13.17 28.30 -1.37
C SER A 319 12.78 26.91 -0.86
N ALA A 320 12.35 26.06 -1.79
CA ALA A 320 12.41 24.60 -1.65
C ALA A 320 13.60 24.01 -2.40
N GLU A 321 14.04 22.85 -1.96
CA GLU A 321 15.09 22.07 -2.61
C GLU A 321 14.74 20.58 -2.59
N ASN A 322 15.00 19.89 -3.71
CA ASN A 322 14.84 18.44 -3.86
C ASN A 322 13.48 17.88 -3.40
N CYS A 323 12.39 18.62 -3.62
CA CYS A 323 11.06 18.13 -3.29
C CYS A 323 10.45 17.34 -4.47
N PHE A 324 9.50 16.45 -4.18
CA PHE A 324 8.81 15.63 -5.18
C PHE A 324 7.31 15.79 -5.03
N TRP A 325 6.60 15.88 -6.16
CA TRP A 325 5.15 16.07 -6.17
C TRP A 325 4.52 15.49 -7.44
N PRO A 326 3.18 15.38 -7.53
CA PRO A 326 2.51 14.85 -8.70
C PRO A 326 2.78 15.69 -9.96
N ALA A 327 3.12 15.03 -11.07
CA ALA A 327 3.15 15.64 -12.40
C ALA A 327 1.73 15.79 -12.96
N ASP A 328 1.00 16.73 -12.38
CA ASP A 328 -0.42 17.01 -12.64
C ASP A 328 -0.58 18.53 -12.76
N ASP A 329 -1.24 18.96 -13.84
CA ASP A 329 -1.32 20.36 -14.27
C ASP A 329 -2.39 21.17 -13.53
N ARG A 330 -3.15 20.53 -12.61
CA ARG A 330 -4.10 21.24 -11.74
C ARG A 330 -3.42 22.32 -10.91
N TYR A 331 -2.22 22.04 -10.39
CA TYR A 331 -1.51 22.93 -9.49
C TYR A 331 -0.02 23.07 -9.87
N GLY A 332 0.54 24.24 -9.64
CA GLY A 332 1.99 24.42 -9.56
C GLY A 332 2.54 23.81 -8.27
N SER A 333 3.86 23.84 -8.09
CA SER A 333 4.47 23.42 -6.82
C SER A 333 4.28 24.44 -5.67
N ASN A 334 4.07 25.72 -6.02
CA ASN A 334 4.60 26.95 -5.41
C ASN A 334 5.54 26.82 -4.20
N VAL A 335 6.71 27.36 -4.46
CA VAL A 335 7.69 27.82 -3.49
C VAL A 335 8.31 29.04 -4.16
N SER A 336 8.74 30.07 -3.42
CA SER A 336 9.16 31.39 -3.98
C SER A 336 10.36 31.36 -4.95
N ASN A 337 10.82 30.17 -5.31
CA ASN A 337 11.86 29.83 -6.28
C ASN A 337 11.59 30.30 -7.71
N GLU A 338 10.33 30.47 -8.11
CA GLU A 338 9.98 30.83 -9.49
C GLU A 338 10.50 32.23 -9.86
N GLU A 339 10.54 33.16 -8.91
CA GLU A 339 11.09 34.51 -9.11
C GLU A 339 12.63 34.50 -9.23
N SER A 340 13.30 33.51 -8.63
CA SER A 340 14.77 33.36 -8.65
C SER A 340 15.29 32.36 -9.69
N GLY A 341 14.40 31.66 -10.41
CA GLY A 341 14.76 30.65 -11.42
C GLY A 341 15.30 29.33 -10.85
N ASN A 342 15.11 29.09 -9.54
CA ASN A 342 15.51 27.83 -8.90
C ASN A 342 14.37 26.81 -9.04
N SER A 343 14.67 25.51 -9.03
CA SER A 343 13.62 24.50 -8.97
C SER A 343 13.34 24.12 -7.51
N ALA A 344 12.06 23.99 -7.15
CA ALA A 344 11.65 23.36 -5.90
C ALA A 344 11.98 21.86 -5.85
N GLY A 345 12.19 21.23 -7.02
CA GLY A 345 12.49 19.81 -7.16
C GLY A 345 11.91 19.22 -8.44
N THR A 346 11.27 18.06 -8.35
CA THR A 346 10.85 17.27 -9.51
C THR A 346 9.38 16.82 -9.42
N ALA A 347 8.58 17.18 -10.42
CA ALA A 347 7.25 16.61 -10.61
C ALA A 347 7.37 15.19 -11.19
N THR A 348 6.64 14.21 -10.65
CA THR A 348 6.67 12.81 -11.10
C THR A 348 5.28 12.20 -11.31
N ASN A 349 5.17 11.31 -12.28
CA ASN A 349 3.98 10.47 -12.49
C ASN A 349 4.15 9.05 -11.91
N ASP A 350 5.37 8.72 -11.48
CA ASP A 350 5.71 7.43 -10.89
C ASP A 350 6.56 7.66 -9.64
N PHE A 351 5.89 7.64 -8.49
CA PHE A 351 6.56 7.79 -7.22
C PHE A 351 7.43 6.57 -6.87
N ASN A 352 7.20 5.40 -7.47
CA ASN A 352 8.02 4.21 -7.24
C ASN A 352 9.29 4.17 -8.11
N SER A 353 9.51 5.17 -8.96
CA SER A 353 10.69 5.20 -9.80
C SER A 353 11.98 5.31 -8.98
N ASP A 354 13.02 4.60 -9.45
CA ASP A 354 14.36 4.62 -8.83
C ASP A 354 14.89 6.06 -8.70
N ASP A 355 14.56 6.95 -9.64
CA ASP A 355 14.98 8.35 -9.64
C ASP A 355 14.44 9.13 -8.42
N VAL A 356 13.19 8.88 -8.02
CA VAL A 356 12.58 9.52 -6.84
C VAL A 356 13.30 9.03 -5.57
N LEU A 357 13.48 7.72 -5.42
CA LEU A 357 14.16 7.13 -4.27
C LEU A 357 15.62 7.60 -4.17
N LEU A 358 16.37 7.54 -5.27
CA LEU A 358 17.77 7.99 -5.33
C LEU A 358 17.89 9.49 -5.04
N GLY A 359 16.95 10.31 -5.53
CA GLY A 359 16.91 11.73 -5.25
C GLY A 359 16.68 12.02 -3.77
N LEU A 360 15.75 11.31 -3.13
CA LEU A 360 15.48 11.42 -1.70
C LEU A 360 16.67 10.96 -0.86
N GLN A 361 17.31 9.84 -1.21
CA GLN A 361 18.50 9.31 -0.53
C GLN A 361 19.71 10.25 -0.64
N ALA A 362 19.90 10.90 -1.79
CA ALA A 362 21.04 11.78 -2.01
C ALA A 362 20.99 13.08 -1.19
N ASN A 363 19.80 13.51 -0.77
CA ASN A 363 19.56 14.75 -0.03
C ASN A 363 19.02 14.50 1.39
N ALA A 364 19.05 13.25 1.82
CA ALA A 364 18.62 12.83 3.14
C ALA A 364 19.47 13.48 4.23
N GLY A 365 18.85 13.87 5.35
CA GLY A 365 19.60 14.19 6.57
C GLY A 365 20.49 13.02 7.04
N SER A 366 21.50 13.30 7.86
CA SER A 366 22.55 12.32 8.24
C SER A 366 22.03 11.03 8.86
N ASP A 367 20.90 11.10 9.56
CA ASP A 367 20.28 9.98 10.27
C ASP A 367 18.98 9.51 9.59
N VAL A 368 18.74 9.94 8.35
CA VAL A 368 17.53 9.62 7.57
C VAL A 368 17.83 8.54 6.56
N GLU A 369 17.06 7.46 6.62
CA GLU A 369 17.10 6.38 5.63
C GLU A 369 15.81 6.36 4.83
N TRP A 370 15.86 6.80 3.57
CA TRP A 370 14.77 6.61 2.60
C TRP A 370 14.89 5.24 1.94
N VAL A 371 13.80 4.48 1.92
CA VAL A 371 13.71 3.14 1.31
C VAL A 371 12.49 3.04 0.40
N SER A 372 12.40 1.96 -0.39
CA SER A 372 11.21 1.67 -1.17
C SER A 372 10.02 1.38 -0.24
N GLY A 373 8.96 2.17 -0.38
CA GLY A 373 7.71 1.96 0.33
C GLY A 373 6.59 1.48 -0.60
N ILE A 374 5.39 1.36 -0.07
CA ILE A 374 4.19 0.97 -0.81
C ILE A 374 3.70 2.19 -1.59
N GLY A 375 3.82 2.14 -2.92
CA GLY A 375 3.32 3.21 -3.79
C GLY A 375 4.24 4.43 -3.90
N HIS A 376 5.13 4.65 -2.93
CA HIS A 376 6.17 5.68 -2.93
C HIS A 376 7.27 5.37 -1.89
N PRO A 377 8.46 6.01 -1.95
CA PRO A 377 9.47 5.92 -0.91
C PRO A 377 8.97 6.36 0.48
N THR A 378 9.50 5.73 1.52
CA THR A 378 9.23 6.07 2.93
C THR A 378 10.49 5.91 3.77
N PHE A 379 10.39 6.06 5.08
CA PHE A 379 11.51 5.91 6.01
C PHE A 379 11.77 4.44 6.36
N GLY A 380 13.05 4.06 6.49
CA GLY A 380 13.48 2.69 6.80
C GLY A 380 13.03 2.17 8.15
N TRP A 381 12.66 3.06 9.08
CA TRP A 381 12.11 2.71 10.39
C TRP A 381 10.60 2.39 10.35
N ASP A 382 9.90 2.70 9.26
CA ASP A 382 8.44 2.61 9.18
C ASP A 382 7.97 1.31 8.51
N ASP A 383 8.15 0.19 9.18
CA ASP A 383 7.85 -1.16 8.66
C ASP A 383 6.43 -1.33 8.10
N ARG A 384 5.47 -0.46 8.46
CA ARG A 384 4.09 -0.45 7.94
C ARG A 384 3.97 0.12 6.53
N ASN A 385 4.89 0.99 6.13
CA ASN A 385 4.89 1.60 4.80
C ASN A 385 6.06 1.10 3.94
N VAL A 386 7.07 0.45 4.52
CA VAL A 386 8.14 -0.22 3.77
C VAL A 386 7.57 -1.41 3.01
N SER A 387 7.90 -1.55 1.72
CA SER A 387 7.46 -2.69 0.90
C SER A 387 7.99 -4.02 1.45
N ALA A 388 7.16 -5.06 1.44
CA ALA A 388 7.59 -6.42 1.76
C ALA A 388 8.61 -6.97 0.75
N ASP A 389 9.38 -7.98 1.16
CA ASP A 389 10.28 -8.73 0.28
C ASP A 389 9.51 -9.81 -0.49
N TYR A 390 9.39 -9.62 -1.81
CA TYR A 390 8.74 -10.56 -2.72
C TYR A 390 9.71 -11.50 -3.45
N SER A 391 11.00 -11.51 -3.11
CA SER A 391 12.00 -12.31 -3.82
C SER A 391 11.62 -13.81 -3.88
N THR A 392 11.05 -14.36 -2.82
CA THR A 392 10.59 -15.75 -2.76
C THR A 392 9.35 -16.00 -3.62
N VAL A 393 8.42 -15.04 -3.67
CA VAL A 393 7.26 -15.06 -4.57
C VAL A 393 7.72 -15.04 -6.02
N ASP A 394 8.66 -14.16 -6.37
CA ASP A 394 9.22 -14.04 -7.71
C ASP A 394 9.95 -15.30 -8.16
N GLU A 395 10.70 -15.93 -7.26
CA GLU A 395 11.32 -17.23 -7.51
C GLU A 395 10.29 -18.34 -7.76
N ALA A 396 9.21 -18.37 -6.99
CA ALA A 396 8.12 -19.35 -7.15
C ALA A 396 7.37 -19.16 -8.47
N ILE A 397 7.05 -17.91 -8.84
CA ILE A 397 6.45 -17.56 -10.13
C ILE A 397 7.35 -18.00 -11.28
N LYS A 398 8.65 -17.71 -11.21
CA LYS A 398 9.62 -18.12 -12.22
C LYS A 398 9.71 -19.64 -12.39
N LYS A 399 9.58 -20.41 -11.30
CA LYS A 399 9.49 -21.88 -11.37
C LYS A 399 8.23 -22.33 -12.08
N ALA A 400 7.07 -21.72 -11.79
CA ALA A 400 5.83 -22.01 -12.49
C ALA A 400 5.97 -21.73 -14.00
N GLU A 401 6.46 -20.55 -14.37
CA GLU A 401 6.64 -20.14 -15.78
C GLU A 401 7.58 -21.05 -16.58
N ALA A 402 8.51 -21.74 -15.91
CA ALA A 402 9.39 -22.71 -16.55
C ALA A 402 8.70 -24.04 -16.91
N LEU A 403 7.48 -24.29 -16.40
CA LEU A 403 6.71 -25.51 -16.65
C LEU A 403 5.89 -25.39 -17.94
N ASN A 404 5.78 -26.50 -18.67
CA ASN A 404 4.82 -26.58 -19.77
C ASN A 404 3.42 -26.92 -19.23
N ALA A 405 2.58 -25.90 -19.11
CA ALA A 405 1.21 -26.01 -18.61
C ALA A 405 0.36 -27.07 -19.36
N ASP A 406 0.60 -27.29 -20.66
CA ASP A 406 -0.17 -28.24 -21.46
C ASP A 406 0.01 -29.70 -21.01
N LEU A 407 1.06 -30.01 -20.27
CA LEU A 407 1.31 -31.35 -19.74
C LEU A 407 0.45 -31.69 -18.52
N TYR A 408 -0.14 -30.68 -17.85
CA TYR A 408 -0.80 -30.87 -16.56
C TYR A 408 -2.31 -30.65 -16.65
N SER A 409 -3.07 -31.46 -15.91
CA SER A 409 -4.53 -31.40 -15.91
C SER A 409 -5.09 -30.29 -15.00
N ASN A 410 -4.33 -29.90 -13.99
CA ASN A 410 -4.71 -28.95 -12.94
C ASN A 410 -3.80 -27.70 -12.86
N TYR A 411 -3.18 -27.30 -13.98
CA TYR A 411 -2.32 -26.10 -13.99
C TYR A 411 -3.07 -24.81 -13.62
N SER A 412 -4.39 -24.79 -13.77
CA SER A 412 -5.25 -23.68 -13.32
C SER A 412 -5.07 -23.31 -11.85
N ASP A 413 -4.70 -24.27 -10.99
CA ASP A 413 -4.50 -24.03 -9.56
C ASP A 413 -3.24 -23.18 -9.32
N VAL A 414 -2.19 -23.40 -10.12
CA VAL A 414 -0.97 -22.57 -10.10
C VAL A 414 -1.29 -21.17 -10.63
N THR A 415 -2.06 -21.07 -11.72
CA THR A 415 -2.52 -19.77 -12.24
C THR A 415 -3.29 -18.99 -11.18
N ALA A 416 -4.24 -19.63 -10.49
CA ALA A 416 -5.02 -18.99 -9.43
C ALA A 416 -4.15 -18.53 -8.25
N ALA A 417 -3.14 -19.32 -7.85
CA ALA A 417 -2.20 -18.93 -6.79
C ALA A 417 -1.34 -17.71 -7.18
N ILE A 418 -0.92 -17.61 -8.45
CA ILE A 418 -0.17 -16.46 -8.96
C ILE A 418 -1.06 -15.22 -9.04
N GLU A 419 -2.30 -15.36 -9.52
CA GLU A 419 -3.28 -14.26 -9.59
C GLU A 419 -3.70 -13.73 -8.21
N ALA A 420 -3.57 -14.56 -7.17
CA ALA A 420 -3.84 -14.17 -5.78
C ALA A 420 -2.70 -13.38 -5.12
N VAL A 421 -1.56 -13.19 -5.78
CA VAL A 421 -0.45 -12.40 -5.23
C VAL A 421 -0.83 -10.93 -5.16
N ASP A 422 -0.99 -10.41 -3.94
CA ASP A 422 -1.09 -8.98 -3.66
C ASP A 422 0.32 -8.41 -3.48
N ARG A 423 0.67 -7.39 -4.27
CA ARG A 423 1.99 -6.73 -4.24
C ARG A 423 2.03 -5.50 -3.33
N ASN A 424 0.92 -5.13 -2.71
CA ASN A 424 0.80 -3.93 -1.89
C ASN A 424 1.00 -4.21 -0.38
N LYS A 425 1.67 -5.31 -0.03
CA LYS A 425 1.96 -5.65 1.37
C LYS A 425 3.19 -4.94 1.92
N SER A 426 3.07 -4.57 3.19
CA SER A 426 4.14 -3.98 3.98
C SER A 426 5.10 -5.01 4.56
N LYS A 427 6.27 -4.57 5.00
CA LYS A 427 7.22 -5.38 5.75
C LYS A 427 6.63 -5.92 7.06
N ALA A 428 5.71 -5.17 7.69
CA ALA A 428 4.94 -5.67 8.83
C ALA A 428 4.04 -6.89 8.48
N GLU A 429 3.62 -7.01 7.22
CA GLU A 429 2.80 -8.11 6.70
C GLU A 429 3.62 -9.20 5.99
N GLN A 430 4.95 -9.25 6.18
CA GLN A 430 5.83 -10.20 5.46
C GLN A 430 5.37 -11.66 5.53
N SER A 431 4.77 -12.07 6.67
CA SER A 431 4.25 -13.44 6.82
C SER A 431 3.13 -13.80 5.83
N GLU A 432 2.35 -12.82 5.36
CA GLU A 432 1.35 -13.01 4.32
C GLU A 432 2.02 -13.19 2.95
N VAL A 433 3.09 -12.44 2.68
CA VAL A 433 3.89 -12.59 1.45
C VAL A 433 4.57 -13.95 1.39
N ASP A 434 5.13 -14.40 2.51
CA ASP A 434 5.71 -15.75 2.62
C ASP A 434 4.64 -16.84 2.40
N ALA A 435 3.40 -16.61 2.86
CA ALA A 435 2.28 -17.51 2.62
C ALA A 435 1.87 -17.54 1.14
N MET A 436 1.91 -16.40 0.42
CA MET A 436 1.67 -16.33 -1.02
C MET A 436 2.71 -17.14 -1.81
N ALA A 437 4.00 -16.97 -1.48
CA ALA A 437 5.08 -17.77 -2.09
C ALA A 437 4.85 -19.27 -1.85
N LYS A 438 4.51 -19.64 -0.60
CA LYS A 438 4.21 -21.02 -0.23
C LYS A 438 3.01 -21.59 -1.00
N ALA A 439 1.95 -20.81 -1.20
CA ALA A 439 0.77 -21.25 -1.94
C ALA A 439 1.12 -21.60 -3.40
N ILE A 440 1.97 -20.81 -4.04
CA ILE A 440 2.45 -21.10 -5.40
C ILE A 440 3.28 -22.39 -5.42
N GLU A 441 4.23 -22.55 -4.50
CA GLU A 441 5.06 -23.77 -4.41
C GLU A 441 4.22 -25.03 -4.13
N ASP A 442 3.24 -24.94 -3.23
CA ASP A 442 2.33 -26.05 -2.91
C ASP A 442 1.46 -26.42 -4.13
N ALA A 443 0.97 -25.42 -4.89
CA ALA A 443 0.22 -25.65 -6.12
C ALA A 443 1.10 -26.32 -7.20
N ILE A 444 2.36 -25.89 -7.35
CA ILE A 444 3.33 -26.53 -8.26
C ILE A 444 3.58 -27.98 -7.83
N ALA A 445 3.78 -28.23 -6.54
CA ALA A 445 4.01 -29.58 -6.02
C ALA A 445 2.81 -30.52 -6.19
N ALA A 446 1.59 -29.98 -6.26
CA ALA A 446 0.35 -30.72 -6.46
C ALA A 446 0.00 -30.98 -7.94
N LEU A 447 0.83 -30.55 -8.89
CA LEU A 447 0.57 -30.74 -10.32
C LEU A 447 0.50 -32.22 -10.73
N GLN A 448 -0.51 -32.53 -11.53
CA GLN A 448 -0.77 -33.88 -12.05
C GLN A 448 -0.69 -33.89 -13.56
N TYR A 449 0.19 -34.71 -14.11
CA TYR A 449 0.28 -34.92 -15.56
C TYR A 449 -1.05 -35.41 -16.13
N LYS A 450 -1.39 -34.93 -17.33
CA LYS A 450 -2.49 -35.49 -18.12
C LYS A 450 -2.20 -36.95 -18.45
N ASP A 451 -3.23 -37.75 -18.57
CA ASP A 451 -3.12 -39.12 -19.08
C ASP A 451 -2.57 -39.14 -20.51
N ALA A 452 -1.86 -40.22 -20.87
CA ALA A 452 -1.48 -40.45 -22.25
C ALA A 452 -2.71 -40.75 -23.13
N ASP A 453 -2.66 -40.38 -24.39
CA ASP A 453 -3.68 -40.71 -25.37
C ASP A 453 -3.54 -42.17 -25.85
N TYR A 454 -4.47 -43.03 -25.41
CA TYR A 454 -4.54 -44.44 -25.80
C TYR A 454 -5.45 -44.71 -27.01
N THR A 455 -6.00 -43.68 -27.65
CA THR A 455 -6.97 -43.84 -28.74
C THR A 455 -6.45 -44.75 -29.87
N LYS A 456 -5.16 -44.66 -30.22
CA LYS A 456 -4.54 -45.54 -31.23
C LYS A 456 -4.38 -46.98 -30.74
N VAL A 457 -4.03 -47.18 -29.48
CA VAL A 457 -3.93 -48.52 -28.87
C VAL A 457 -5.31 -49.18 -28.88
N ASP A 458 -6.34 -48.43 -28.46
CA ASP A 458 -7.72 -48.92 -28.43
C ASP A 458 -8.22 -49.28 -29.82
N ALA A 459 -7.94 -48.45 -30.84
CA ALA A 459 -8.27 -48.75 -32.22
C ALA A 459 -7.56 -50.01 -32.75
N ALA A 460 -6.27 -50.20 -32.43
CA ALA A 460 -5.51 -51.38 -32.84
C ALA A 460 -6.02 -52.67 -32.16
N ILE A 461 -6.35 -52.61 -30.86
CA ILE A 461 -6.98 -53.72 -30.13
C ILE A 461 -8.34 -54.07 -30.75
N ALA A 462 -9.16 -53.06 -31.08
CA ALA A 462 -10.45 -53.28 -31.73
C ALA A 462 -10.29 -53.98 -33.08
N LYS A 463 -9.31 -53.57 -33.90
CA LYS A 463 -8.97 -54.26 -35.15
C LYS A 463 -8.56 -55.70 -34.91
N ALA A 464 -7.67 -55.96 -33.95
CA ALA A 464 -7.25 -57.33 -33.59
C ALA A 464 -8.45 -58.21 -33.20
N ASN A 465 -9.38 -57.67 -32.40
CA ASN A 465 -10.57 -58.39 -31.93
C ASN A 465 -11.60 -58.66 -33.03
N ALA A 466 -11.62 -57.86 -34.10
CA ALA A 466 -12.52 -58.08 -35.24
C ALA A 466 -12.06 -59.22 -36.16
N LEU A 467 -10.81 -59.71 -36.02
CA LEU A 467 -10.28 -60.80 -36.83
C LEU A 467 -10.76 -62.16 -36.33
N LYS A 468 -11.15 -63.04 -37.25
CA LYS A 468 -11.46 -64.44 -36.92
C LYS A 468 -10.18 -65.26 -36.82
N LYS A 469 -9.77 -65.58 -35.60
CA LYS A 469 -8.51 -66.29 -35.31
C LYS A 469 -8.32 -67.58 -36.11
N ASP A 470 -9.39 -68.34 -36.35
CA ASP A 470 -9.33 -69.61 -37.09
C ASP A 470 -8.92 -69.47 -38.56
N ASP A 471 -9.10 -68.29 -39.15
CA ASP A 471 -8.74 -68.01 -40.55
C ASP A 471 -7.22 -67.88 -40.75
N TYR A 472 -6.44 -67.80 -39.68
CA TYR A 472 -4.99 -67.53 -39.70
C TYR A 472 -4.17 -68.72 -39.22
N LYS A 473 -2.95 -68.87 -39.75
CA LYS A 473 -2.04 -69.97 -39.42
C LYS A 473 -1.57 -69.91 -37.97
N ASP A 474 -1.21 -68.71 -37.51
CA ASP A 474 -0.77 -68.41 -36.15
C ASP A 474 -1.28 -67.02 -35.76
N PHE A 475 -1.89 -66.90 -34.59
CA PHE A 475 -2.42 -65.66 -34.03
C PHE A 475 -1.72 -65.25 -32.72
N SER A 476 -0.78 -66.07 -32.25
CA SER A 476 -0.12 -65.90 -30.95
C SER A 476 0.65 -64.58 -30.81
N GLY A 477 1.21 -64.06 -31.91
CA GLY A 477 1.89 -62.77 -31.95
C GLY A 477 0.97 -61.59 -31.62
N VAL A 478 -0.26 -61.59 -32.16
CA VAL A 478 -1.26 -60.55 -31.88
C VAL A 478 -1.74 -60.64 -30.43
N GLU A 479 -1.99 -61.84 -29.91
CA GLU A 479 -2.38 -62.03 -28.50
C GLU A 479 -1.28 -61.57 -27.54
N THR A 480 -0.02 -61.83 -27.89
CA THR A 480 1.14 -61.39 -27.11
C THR A 480 1.25 -59.87 -27.09
N ALA A 481 1.12 -59.22 -28.25
CA ALA A 481 1.16 -57.76 -28.36
C ALA A 481 0.02 -57.07 -27.60
N VAL A 482 -1.20 -57.61 -27.67
CA VAL A 482 -2.35 -57.06 -26.91
C VAL A 482 -2.17 -57.24 -25.41
N LYS A 483 -1.69 -58.41 -24.94
CA LYS A 483 -1.41 -58.65 -23.51
C LYS A 483 -0.27 -57.80 -22.96
N ALA A 484 0.64 -57.35 -23.83
CA ALA A 484 1.77 -56.50 -23.44
C ALA A 484 1.38 -55.02 -23.23
N VAL A 485 0.14 -54.62 -23.52
CA VAL A 485 -0.32 -53.24 -23.31
C VAL A 485 -0.38 -52.90 -21.83
N VAL A 486 0.40 -51.90 -21.43
CA VAL A 486 0.39 -51.32 -20.08
C VAL A 486 -0.45 -50.04 -20.08
N ARG A 487 -1.43 -49.96 -19.18
CA ARG A 487 -2.32 -48.78 -18.99
C ARG A 487 -1.84 -47.91 -17.84
N GLY A 488 -2.39 -46.69 -17.75
CA GLY A 488 -2.08 -45.74 -16.68
C GLY A 488 -0.81 -44.92 -16.91
N LYS A 489 -0.30 -44.90 -18.14
CA LYS A 489 0.79 -43.99 -18.53
C LYS A 489 0.28 -42.58 -18.69
N ASN A 490 1.12 -41.61 -18.36
CA ASN A 490 0.82 -40.19 -18.53
C ASN A 490 1.41 -39.64 -19.84
N ILE A 491 1.07 -38.41 -20.19
CA ILE A 491 1.45 -37.74 -21.44
C ILE A 491 2.97 -37.72 -21.70
N THR A 492 3.82 -37.76 -20.66
CA THR A 492 5.28 -37.80 -20.84
C THR A 492 5.76 -39.13 -21.43
N GLU A 493 4.96 -40.19 -21.29
CA GLU A 493 5.25 -41.54 -21.78
C GLU A 493 4.51 -41.83 -23.11
N GLN A 494 3.96 -40.81 -23.78
CA GLN A 494 3.15 -40.97 -25.00
C GLN A 494 3.86 -41.78 -26.09
N SER A 495 5.18 -41.63 -26.22
CA SER A 495 5.95 -42.40 -27.21
C SER A 495 5.95 -43.91 -26.95
N GLU A 496 5.83 -44.34 -25.69
CA GLU A 496 5.69 -45.74 -25.33
C GLU A 496 4.28 -46.25 -25.64
N VAL A 497 3.28 -45.41 -25.39
CA VAL A 497 1.88 -45.69 -25.78
C VAL A 497 1.74 -45.85 -27.29
N ASP A 498 2.38 -44.97 -28.06
CA ASP A 498 2.42 -45.07 -29.52
C ASP A 498 3.15 -46.34 -29.99
N LYS A 499 4.24 -46.77 -29.31
CA LYS A 499 4.94 -48.04 -29.61
C LYS A 499 4.06 -49.26 -29.35
N MET A 500 3.26 -49.25 -28.27
CA MET A 500 2.32 -50.33 -27.99
C MET A 500 1.27 -50.48 -29.10
N ALA A 501 0.70 -49.36 -29.57
CA ALA A 501 -0.22 -49.37 -30.70
C ALA A 501 0.45 -49.93 -31.96
N LYS A 502 1.67 -49.45 -32.27
CA LYS A 502 2.44 -49.92 -33.41
C LYS A 502 2.75 -51.41 -33.35
N ALA A 503 3.11 -51.95 -32.19
CA ALA A 503 3.40 -53.37 -32.04
C ALA A 503 2.17 -54.26 -32.36
N ILE A 504 0.96 -53.82 -31.99
CA ILE A 504 -0.28 -54.52 -32.33
C ILE A 504 -0.55 -54.45 -33.83
N GLU A 505 -0.43 -53.27 -34.43
CA GLU A 505 -0.62 -53.10 -35.88
C GLU A 505 0.39 -53.91 -36.69
N ASP A 506 1.67 -53.91 -36.30
CA ASP A 506 2.72 -54.68 -36.96
C ASP A 506 2.46 -56.21 -36.80
N ALA A 507 1.99 -56.67 -35.64
CA ALA A 507 1.62 -58.07 -35.44
C ALA A 507 0.38 -58.48 -36.26
N ILE A 508 -0.62 -57.59 -36.39
CA ILE A 508 -1.77 -57.80 -37.27
C ILE A 508 -1.31 -57.90 -38.73
N ALA A 509 -0.42 -57.02 -39.16
CA ALA A 509 0.11 -56.98 -40.53
C ALA A 509 0.92 -58.24 -40.88
N ALA A 510 1.55 -58.88 -39.89
CA ALA A 510 2.32 -60.12 -40.06
C ALA A 510 1.46 -61.40 -40.15
N LEU A 511 0.14 -61.32 -39.97
CA LEU A 511 -0.74 -62.49 -39.99
C LEU A 511 -0.86 -63.13 -41.39
N GLU A 512 -0.61 -64.45 -41.45
CA GLU A 512 -0.80 -65.24 -42.67
C GLU A 512 -2.12 -66.03 -42.64
N LYS A 513 -2.97 -65.87 -43.66
CA LYS A 513 -4.21 -66.65 -43.78
C LYS A 513 -3.92 -68.13 -44.07
N LYS A 514 -4.74 -69.01 -43.51
CA LYS A 514 -4.76 -70.43 -43.91
C LYS A 514 -5.23 -70.54 -45.37
N PRO A 515 -4.68 -71.48 -46.16
CA PRO A 515 -5.14 -71.71 -47.53
C PRO A 515 -6.62 -72.10 -47.51
N ALA A 516 -7.42 -71.47 -48.38
CA ALA A 516 -8.83 -71.78 -48.52
C ALA A 516 -9.02 -73.25 -48.90
N SER A 517 -9.86 -73.98 -48.17
CA SER A 517 -10.27 -75.33 -48.55
C SER A 517 -11.13 -75.24 -49.82
N THR A 518 -10.53 -75.46 -50.98
CA THR A 518 -11.25 -75.66 -52.23
C THR A 518 -11.89 -77.05 -52.23
N LYS A 519 -13.18 -77.12 -51.89
CA LYS A 519 -14.02 -78.25 -52.27
C LYS A 519 -14.68 -77.92 -53.61
N PRO A 520 -14.45 -78.69 -54.70
CA PRO A 520 -15.01 -78.38 -56.02
C PRO A 520 -16.49 -78.80 -56.10
N GLY A 521 -17.34 -77.90 -56.59
CA GLY A 521 -18.73 -78.17 -56.96
C GLY A 521 -19.06 -77.47 -58.28
N THR A 522 -19.56 -78.26 -59.23
CA THR A 522 -19.72 -78.00 -60.67
C THR A 522 -21.03 -77.30 -61.08
N SER A 523 -20.94 -76.69 -62.28
CA SER A 523 -21.94 -76.45 -63.36
C SER A 523 -22.87 -75.22 -63.33
N ASP A 524 -22.55 -74.30 -64.25
CA ASP A 524 -23.37 -73.64 -65.29
C ASP A 524 -24.85 -73.28 -65.03
N LYS A 525 -25.12 -71.97 -65.10
CA LYS A 525 -26.03 -71.33 -66.09
C LYS A 525 -25.98 -69.79 -65.94
N SER A 526 -25.70 -69.10 -67.04
CA SER A 526 -26.06 -67.67 -67.26
C SER A 526 -27.46 -67.63 -67.92
N PRO A 527 -28.26 -66.52 -67.92
CA PRO A 527 -27.82 -65.11 -67.98
C PRO A 527 -28.66 -64.04 -67.20
N GLN A 528 -28.13 -62.80 -67.19
CA GLN A 528 -28.80 -61.46 -67.21
C GLN A 528 -29.77 -61.08 -66.06
N THR A 529 -29.73 -59.91 -65.37
CA THR A 529 -29.59 -58.48 -65.71
C THR A 529 -29.42 -57.68 -64.40
N GLY A 530 -28.93 -56.42 -64.46
CA GLY A 530 -29.29 -55.39 -63.47
C GLY A 530 -28.13 -54.55 -62.92
N ASP A 531 -28.12 -53.28 -63.31
CA ASP A 531 -27.26 -52.19 -62.83
C ASP A 531 -27.16 -52.04 -61.31
N THR A 532 -25.98 -51.68 -60.79
CA THR A 532 -25.69 -50.34 -60.20
C THR A 532 -24.29 -50.36 -59.57
N SER A 533 -23.32 -49.86 -60.34
CA SER A 533 -22.04 -49.38 -59.86
C SER A 533 -22.25 -48.16 -58.97
N ASN A 534 -22.40 -48.38 -57.66
CA ASN A 534 -22.45 -47.28 -56.71
C ASN A 534 -21.02 -46.79 -56.39
N LEU A 535 -20.46 -46.08 -57.37
CA LEU A 535 -19.24 -45.25 -57.30
C LEU A 535 -19.44 -44.02 -56.39
N ALA A 536 -20.44 -44.04 -55.50
CA ALA A 536 -20.77 -42.95 -54.56
C ALA A 536 -20.40 -43.26 -53.09
N LEU A 537 -19.76 -44.41 -52.80
CA LEU A 537 -19.28 -44.70 -51.43
C LEU A 537 -17.79 -44.45 -51.20
N TRP A 538 -17.02 -44.12 -52.26
CA TRP A 538 -15.56 -43.95 -52.19
C TRP A 538 -15.04 -42.53 -52.53
N ILE A 539 -15.92 -41.55 -52.75
CA ILE A 539 -15.57 -40.13 -52.99
C ILE A 539 -16.21 -39.19 -51.93
N ALA A 540 -16.55 -39.72 -50.75
CA ALA A 540 -17.10 -38.94 -49.63
C ALA A 540 -16.16 -38.82 -48.41
N LEU A 541 -14.90 -39.26 -48.52
CA LEU A 541 -13.94 -39.28 -47.41
C LEU A 541 -12.59 -38.60 -47.69
N LEU A 542 -12.46 -37.93 -48.83
CA LEU A 542 -11.31 -37.11 -49.16
C LEU A 542 -11.79 -35.74 -49.66
N PHE A 543 -11.34 -34.68 -48.99
CA PHE A 543 -11.63 -33.25 -49.19
C PHE A 543 -12.84 -32.64 -48.46
N VAL A 544 -12.70 -32.43 -47.14
CA VAL A 544 -13.10 -31.15 -46.52
C VAL A 544 -11.96 -30.69 -45.61
N SER A 545 -10.92 -30.19 -46.26
CA SER A 545 -9.92 -29.29 -45.70
C SER A 545 -10.06 -27.96 -46.43
N GLY A 546 -10.27 -26.87 -45.68
CA GLY A 546 -9.88 -25.52 -46.08
C GLY A 546 -10.86 -24.73 -46.95
N GLY A 547 -11.46 -23.71 -46.33
CA GLY A 547 -11.14 -22.33 -46.73
C GLY A 547 -12.14 -21.57 -47.62
N ALA A 548 -12.73 -20.56 -46.98
CA ALA A 548 -12.85 -19.17 -47.45
C ALA A 548 -14.12 -18.71 -48.21
N ALA A 549 -14.73 -17.68 -47.60
CA ALA A 549 -15.01 -16.36 -48.18
C ALA A 549 -16.35 -16.08 -48.94
N ILE A 550 -17.10 -15.17 -48.30
CA ILE A 550 -17.76 -13.95 -48.83
C ILE A 550 -19.08 -14.09 -49.62
N GLY A 551 -20.10 -13.35 -49.16
CA GLY A 551 -20.96 -12.54 -50.05
C GLY A 551 -22.48 -12.61 -49.88
N THR A 552 -23.03 -11.81 -48.95
CA THR A 552 -24.20 -10.89 -49.10
C THR A 552 -25.43 -11.37 -49.92
N THR A 553 -26.68 -11.35 -49.41
CA THR A 553 -27.49 -10.13 -49.19
C THR A 553 -28.90 -10.44 -48.61
N VAL A 554 -29.33 -9.66 -47.59
CA VAL A 554 -30.59 -8.86 -47.43
C VAL A 554 -31.95 -9.64 -47.50
N VAL A 555 -32.88 -9.61 -46.52
CA VAL A 555 -33.88 -8.54 -46.25
C VAL A 555 -34.74 -8.79 -44.97
N SER A 556 -34.73 -7.78 -44.07
CA SER A 556 -35.79 -7.23 -43.19
C SER A 556 -36.38 -8.09 -42.03
N ARG A 557 -36.58 -7.61 -40.80
CA ARG A 557 -37.39 -6.43 -40.39
C ARG A 557 -37.14 -6.04 -38.90
N LYS A 558 -36.91 -4.74 -38.68
CA LYS A 558 -37.29 -3.86 -37.54
C LYS A 558 -37.82 -4.49 -36.22
N LYS A 559 -37.23 -4.07 -35.09
CA LYS A 559 -37.79 -2.99 -34.23
C LYS A 559 -36.81 -2.49 -33.16
N LYS A 560 -36.73 -1.16 -33.05
CA LYS A 560 -36.12 -0.34 -31.99
C LYS A 560 -36.85 -0.51 -30.64
N TYR A 561 -36.16 -0.28 -29.51
CA TYR A 561 -36.27 0.93 -28.68
C TYR A 561 -35.25 0.94 -27.51
N ASN A 562 -34.61 2.11 -27.34
CA ASN A 562 -34.03 2.82 -26.17
C ASN A 562 -33.79 2.05 -24.85
N ARG A 563 -32.77 2.37 -24.05
CA ARG A 563 -32.10 3.66 -23.81
C ARG A 563 -30.73 3.41 -23.21
#